data_AF-A0A1H1XYT8-F1
#
_entry.id   AF-A0A1H1XYT8-F1
#
_cell.length_a   1.000
_cell.length_b   1.000
_cell.length_c   1.000
_cell.angle_alpha   90.00
_cell.angle_beta   90.00
_cell.angle_gamma   90.00
#
_symmetry.space_group_name_H-M   'P 1'
#
loop_
_entity.id
_entity.type
_entity.pdbx_description
1 polymer ?
#
loop_
_entity_poly.entity_id
_entity_poly.type
_entity_poly.pdbx_seq_one_letter_code
_entity_poly.pdbx_strand_id
1 'polypeptide(L)'
;MARVKRAVNAHKKRRVILERAKGYRGQRSRLYRKAKEQLLHSFVYSYGDRKKKKGDFRRLWIQRINAASRANGLTYNRLIQGLKAAEVEVDRRMLAELAVSDANAFAALVKVAKDSLPADTSAPAVQAAAAPKAAKKPATRKKAVAAEAAAE
;
A
#
# COMPACT_ATOMS: atom_id res chain seq x y z
N MET A 1 -40.15 23.63 -35.02
CA MET A 1 -38.87 23.05 -34.55
C MET A 1 -38.37 22.00 -35.55
N ALA A 2 -37.09 22.00 -35.90
CA ALA A 2 -36.52 21.04 -36.86
C ALA A 2 -36.14 19.70 -36.20
N ARG A 3 -36.42 18.58 -36.87
CA ARG A 3 -36.06 17.22 -36.39
C ARG A 3 -34.61 16.89 -36.70
N VAL A 4 -33.77 16.76 -35.67
CA VAL A 4 -32.35 16.38 -35.82
C VAL A 4 -32.13 14.89 -35.53
N LYS A 5 -31.46 14.16 -36.43
CA LYS A 5 -31.14 12.74 -36.25
C LYS A 5 -29.94 12.56 -35.30
N ARG A 6 -30.05 11.67 -34.31
CA ARG A 6 -29.05 11.44 -33.25
C ARG A 6 -27.94 10.41 -33.53
N ALA A 7 -27.96 9.76 -34.70
CA ALA A 7 -27.13 8.58 -34.98
C ALA A 7 -25.62 8.88 -34.92
N VAL A 8 -25.17 9.92 -35.64
CA VAL A 8 -23.73 10.27 -35.75
C VAL A 8 -23.11 10.52 -34.38
N ASN A 9 -23.76 11.33 -33.53
CA ASN A 9 -23.26 11.63 -32.19
C ASN A 9 -23.27 10.38 -31.27
N ALA A 10 -24.21 9.46 -31.46
CA ALA A 10 -24.23 8.21 -30.72
C ALA A 10 -23.10 7.24 -31.14
N HIS A 11 -22.72 7.20 -32.42
CA HIS A 11 -21.63 6.35 -32.89
C HIS A 11 -20.26 6.81 -32.37
N LYS A 12 -20.01 8.12 -32.28
CA LYS A 12 -18.75 8.69 -31.75
C LYS A 12 -18.40 8.11 -30.37
N LYS A 13 -19.32 8.17 -29.41
CA LYS A 13 -19.08 7.65 -28.05
C LYS A 13 -18.96 6.12 -27.98
N ARG A 14 -19.64 5.38 -28.87
CA ARG A 14 -19.55 3.92 -28.93
C ARG A 14 -18.18 3.47 -29.42
N ARG A 15 -17.66 4.13 -30.47
CA ARG A 15 -16.34 3.84 -31.04
C ARG A 15 -15.24 4.00 -29.98
N VAL A 16 -15.21 5.15 -29.30
CA VAL A 16 -14.22 5.44 -28.24
C VAL A 16 -14.25 4.41 -27.10
N ILE A 17 -15.44 4.02 -26.64
CA ILE A 17 -15.58 3.05 -25.55
C ILE A 17 -15.12 1.65 -25.97
N LEU A 18 -15.49 1.19 -27.17
CA LEU A 18 -15.06 -0.13 -27.65
C LEU A 18 -13.57 -0.16 -27.98
N GLU A 19 -12.99 0.93 -28.47
CA GLU A 19 -11.54 1.06 -28.66
C GLU A 19 -10.77 0.94 -27.35
N ARG A 20 -11.22 1.62 -26.28
CA ARG A 20 -10.60 1.53 -24.95
C ARG A 20 -10.82 0.19 -24.26
N ALA A 21 -11.87 -0.54 -24.63
CA ALA A 21 -12.21 -1.86 -24.08
C ALA A 21 -11.59 -3.04 -24.87
N LYS A 22 -10.77 -2.76 -25.89
CA LYS A 22 -10.03 -3.80 -26.62
C LYS A 22 -9.16 -4.59 -25.64
N GLY A 23 -9.18 -5.92 -25.75
CA GLY A 23 -8.48 -6.84 -24.85
C GLY A 23 -9.32 -7.37 -23.68
N TYR A 24 -10.51 -6.81 -23.42
CA TYR A 24 -11.42 -7.39 -22.42
C TYR A 24 -12.03 -8.72 -22.90
N ARG A 25 -12.30 -9.62 -21.95
CA ARG A 25 -12.83 -10.96 -22.26
C ARG A 25 -14.35 -10.94 -22.51
N GLY A 26 -14.80 -11.60 -23.57
CA GLY A 26 -16.21 -11.88 -23.85
C GLY A 26 -17.04 -10.63 -24.16
N GLN A 27 -18.21 -10.51 -23.54
CA GLN A 27 -19.15 -9.40 -23.81
C GLN A 27 -18.58 -8.01 -23.48
N ARG A 28 -17.58 -7.93 -22.60
CA ARG A 28 -16.96 -6.66 -22.17
C ARG A 28 -16.12 -5.99 -23.25
N SER A 29 -15.72 -6.71 -24.31
CA SER A 29 -15.03 -6.12 -25.48
C SER A 29 -15.93 -5.89 -26.69
N ARG A 30 -17.15 -6.47 -26.71
CA ARG A 30 -18.04 -6.43 -27.88
C ARG A 30 -19.26 -5.54 -27.68
N LEU A 31 -19.89 -5.58 -26.50
CA LEU A 31 -21.15 -4.88 -26.24
C LEU A 31 -20.90 -3.53 -25.54
N TYR A 32 -21.38 -2.43 -26.13
CA TYR A 32 -21.18 -1.08 -25.62
C TYR A 32 -21.55 -0.90 -24.14
N ARG A 33 -22.71 -1.45 -23.73
CA ARG A 33 -23.20 -1.32 -22.33
C ARG A 33 -22.24 -1.99 -21.34
N LYS A 34 -21.86 -3.23 -21.63
CA LYS A 34 -20.95 -4.02 -20.79
C LYS A 34 -19.52 -3.47 -20.81
N ALA A 35 -19.05 -2.99 -21.96
CA ALA A 35 -17.77 -2.31 -22.08
C ALA A 35 -17.72 -1.02 -21.24
N LYS A 36 -18.80 -0.21 -21.26
CA LYS A 36 -18.89 1.01 -20.47
C LYS A 36 -18.86 0.73 -18.96
N GLU A 37 -19.65 -0.24 -18.50
CA GLU A 37 -19.65 -0.71 -17.10
C GLU A 37 -18.23 -1.11 -16.67
N GLN A 38 -17.58 -1.97 -17.45
CA GLN A 38 -16.22 -2.45 -17.15
C GLN A 38 -15.19 -1.32 -17.15
N LEU A 39 -15.26 -0.38 -18.09
CA LEU A 39 -14.34 0.75 -18.17
C LEU A 39 -14.40 1.64 -16.93
N LEU A 40 -15.58 1.88 -16.37
CA LEU A 40 -15.73 2.64 -15.14
C LEU A 40 -14.99 1.95 -13.98
N HIS A 41 -15.17 0.64 -13.81
CA HIS A 41 -14.44 -0.13 -12.80
C HIS A 41 -12.93 -0.09 -13.03
N SER A 42 -12.47 -0.33 -14.27
CA SER A 42 -11.05 -0.29 -14.60
C SER A 42 -10.40 1.07 -14.34
N PHE A 43 -11.12 2.18 -14.56
CA PHE A 43 -10.60 3.52 -14.24
C PHE A 43 -10.51 3.78 -12.74
N VAL A 44 -11.50 3.32 -11.96
CA VAL A 44 -11.46 3.41 -10.49
C VAL A 44 -10.29 2.59 -9.93
N TYR A 45 -10.11 1.36 -10.42
CA TYR A 45 -8.98 0.51 -10.04
C TYR A 45 -7.65 1.14 -10.42
N SER A 46 -7.49 1.61 -11.66
CA SER A 46 -6.27 2.28 -12.11
C SER A 46 -5.92 3.49 -11.24
N TYR A 47 -6.91 4.30 -10.86
CA TYR A 47 -6.67 5.44 -9.97
C TYR A 47 -6.20 5.00 -8.58
N GLY A 48 -6.87 4.02 -7.97
CA GLY A 48 -6.49 3.46 -6.67
C GLY A 48 -5.10 2.82 -6.70
N ASP A 49 -4.83 2.02 -7.72
CA ASP A 49 -3.60 1.24 -7.85
C ASP A 49 -2.38 2.14 -8.13
N ARG A 50 -2.55 3.28 -8.81
CA ARG A 50 -1.46 4.28 -8.91
C ARG A 50 -1.02 4.82 -7.54
N LYS A 51 -1.94 4.93 -6.57
CA LYS A 51 -1.61 5.33 -5.20
C LYS A 51 -0.96 4.16 -4.44
N LYS A 52 -1.52 2.95 -4.56
CA LYS A 52 -1.02 1.73 -3.89
C LYS A 52 0.37 1.31 -4.37
N LYS A 53 0.68 1.44 -5.66
CA LYS A 53 1.97 1.10 -6.28
C LYS A 53 3.17 1.70 -5.53
N LYS A 54 3.02 2.91 -4.98
CA LYS A 54 4.06 3.56 -4.15
C LYS A 54 4.36 2.77 -2.87
N GLY A 55 3.31 2.27 -2.21
CA GLY A 55 3.42 1.40 -1.03
C GLY A 55 3.92 0.00 -1.37
N ASP A 56 3.44 -0.58 -2.47
CA ASP A 56 3.81 -1.93 -2.91
C ASP A 56 5.31 -2.02 -3.22
N PHE A 57 5.87 -1.04 -3.94
CA PHE A 57 7.33 -0.99 -4.16
C PHE A 57 8.11 -0.74 -2.88
N ARG A 58 7.63 0.14 -2.00
CA ARG A 58 8.28 0.37 -0.71
C ARG A 58 8.33 -0.92 0.11
N ARG A 59 7.25 -1.71 0.11
CA ARG A 59 7.20 -3.02 0.76
C ARG A 59 8.23 -3.98 0.16
N LEU A 60 8.32 -4.04 -1.17
CA LEU A 60 9.32 -4.86 -1.87
C LEU A 60 10.75 -4.44 -1.50
N TRP A 61 11.06 -3.15 -1.51
CA TRP A 61 12.39 -2.65 -1.15
C TRP A 61 12.75 -3.00 0.30
N ILE A 62 11.82 -2.84 1.24
CA ILE A 62 12.04 -3.22 2.64
C ILE A 62 12.31 -4.72 2.76
N GLN A 63 11.58 -5.57 2.02
CA GLN A 63 11.82 -7.02 2.03
C GLN A 63 13.22 -7.37 1.52
N ARG A 64 13.66 -6.77 0.40
CA ARG A 64 15.01 -6.96 -0.15
C ARG A 64 16.09 -6.52 0.83
N ILE A 65 15.97 -5.31 1.39
CA ILE A 65 16.92 -4.77 2.37
C ILE A 65 16.97 -5.65 3.62
N ASN A 66 15.82 -6.12 4.11
CA ASN A 66 15.76 -6.94 5.32
C ASN A 66 16.44 -8.31 5.13
N ALA A 67 16.32 -8.91 3.94
CA ALA A 67 17.05 -10.13 3.62
C ALA A 67 18.56 -9.89 3.62
N ALA A 68 19.01 -8.84 2.92
CA ALA A 68 20.44 -8.50 2.84
C ALA A 68 21.02 -8.04 4.19
N SER A 69 20.27 -7.29 5.00
CA SER A 69 20.72 -6.85 6.32
C SER A 69 20.89 -8.04 7.27
N ARG A 70 19.96 -9.01 7.22
CA ARG A 70 20.05 -10.22 8.05
C ARG A 70 21.22 -11.11 7.66
N ALA A 71 21.54 -11.21 6.36
CA ALA A 71 22.76 -11.89 5.91
C ALA A 71 24.03 -11.26 6.51
N ASN A 72 24.02 -9.94 6.76
CA ASN A 72 25.11 -9.20 7.41
C ASN A 72 24.96 -9.10 8.94
N GLY A 73 24.06 -9.88 9.55
CA GLY A 73 23.87 -9.97 11.00
C GLY A 73 23.17 -8.78 11.66
N LEU A 74 22.41 -7.97 10.89
CA LEU A 74 21.68 -6.82 11.44
C LEU A 74 20.21 -6.83 11.03
N THR A 75 19.33 -6.40 11.93
CA THR A 75 17.90 -6.28 11.61
C THR A 75 17.61 -4.98 10.87
N TYR A 76 16.64 -5.00 9.95
CA TYR A 76 16.26 -3.82 9.17
C TYR A 76 15.98 -2.57 10.04
N ASN A 77 15.29 -2.72 11.17
CA ASN A 77 14.96 -1.59 12.04
C ASN A 77 16.23 -0.92 12.59
N ARG A 78 17.19 -1.71 13.05
CA ARG A 78 18.48 -1.22 13.54
C ARG A 78 19.32 -0.63 12.41
N LEU A 79 19.25 -1.18 11.20
CA LEU A 79 19.97 -0.64 10.04
C LEU A 79 19.52 0.79 9.75
N ILE A 80 18.21 1.01 9.68
CA ILE A 80 17.66 2.34 9.41
C ILE A 80 17.93 3.31 10.56
N GLN A 81 17.92 2.83 11.81
CA GLN A 81 18.30 3.65 12.97
C GLN A 81 19.76 4.10 12.86
N GLY A 82 20.69 3.18 12.59
CA GLY A 82 22.12 3.47 12.45
C GLY A 82 22.42 4.39 11.27
N LEU A 83 21.81 4.16 10.11
CA LEU A 83 21.97 5.05 8.95
C LEU A 83 21.45 6.46 9.21
N LYS A 84 20.36 6.60 9.98
CA LYS A 84 19.86 7.93 10.39
C LYS A 84 20.80 8.61 11.39
N ALA A 85 21.37 7.86 12.33
CA ALA A 85 22.33 8.39 13.30
C ALA A 85 23.65 8.81 12.65
N ALA A 86 24.05 8.10 11.58
CA ALA A 86 25.19 8.43 10.74
C ALA A 86 24.89 9.54 9.70
N GLU A 87 23.69 10.14 9.73
CA GLU A 87 23.24 11.19 8.78
C GLU A 87 23.32 10.79 7.29
N VAL A 88 23.27 9.49 6.99
CA VAL A 88 23.31 8.99 5.61
C VAL A 88 21.90 9.00 5.01
N GLU A 89 21.61 10.02 4.21
CA GLU A 89 20.33 10.18 3.52
C GLU A 89 20.24 9.30 2.25
N VAL A 90 20.00 8.00 2.42
CA VAL A 90 19.77 7.08 1.29
C VAL A 90 18.32 6.63 1.21
N ASP A 91 17.75 6.76 0.02
CA ASP A 91 16.44 6.21 -0.29
C ASP A 91 16.43 4.69 -0.29
N ARG A 92 15.31 4.11 0.18
CA ARG A 92 15.11 2.65 0.20
C ARG A 92 15.16 2.01 -1.17
N ARG A 93 14.83 2.75 -2.23
CA ARG A 93 15.00 2.28 -3.60
C ARG A 93 16.47 1.99 -3.90
N MET A 94 17.36 2.92 -3.56
CA MET A 94 18.79 2.79 -3.81
C MET A 94 19.43 1.73 -2.91
N LEU A 95 19.06 1.69 -1.63
CA LEU A 95 19.53 0.64 -0.71
C LEU A 95 19.14 -0.76 -1.19
N ALA A 96 17.91 -0.92 -1.71
CA ALA A 96 17.45 -2.20 -2.23
C ALA A 96 18.13 -2.59 -3.54
N GLU A 97 18.52 -1.61 -4.37
CA GLU A 97 19.29 -1.86 -5.59
C GLU A 97 20.72 -2.26 -5.27
N LEU A 98 21.40 -1.50 -4.41
CA LEU A 98 22.76 -1.82 -3.94
C LEU A 98 22.83 -3.21 -3.31
N ALA A 99 21.83 -3.59 -2.52
CA ALA A 99 21.75 -4.93 -1.94
C ALA A 99 21.71 -6.06 -2.98
N VAL A 100 21.31 -5.79 -4.23
CA VAL A 100 21.26 -6.76 -5.33
C VAL A 100 22.46 -6.63 -6.26
N SER A 101 22.84 -5.41 -6.63
CA SER A 101 23.90 -5.15 -7.62
C SER A 101 25.30 -5.26 -7.03
N ASP A 102 25.50 -4.80 -5.79
CA ASP A 102 26.81 -4.77 -5.13
C ASP A 102 26.68 -5.04 -3.63
N ALA A 103 26.83 -6.33 -3.28
CA ALA A 103 26.78 -6.79 -1.90
C ALA A 103 27.92 -6.21 -1.04
N ASN A 104 29.08 -5.88 -1.62
CA ASN A 104 30.23 -5.38 -0.88
C ASN A 104 29.98 -3.93 -0.42
N ALA A 105 29.48 -3.08 -1.33
CA ALA A 105 29.08 -1.72 -0.98
C ALA A 105 27.97 -1.71 0.08
N PHE A 106 26.99 -2.61 -0.03
CA PHE A 106 25.95 -2.75 0.99
C PHE A 106 26.52 -3.18 2.36
N ALA A 107 27.47 -4.11 2.39
CA ALA A 107 28.12 -4.54 3.62
C ALA A 107 28.90 -3.41 4.30
N ALA A 108 29.54 -2.53 3.53
CA ALA A 108 30.21 -1.33 4.06
C ALA A 108 29.20 -0.38 4.74
N LEU A 109 28.05 -0.14 4.12
CA LEU A 109 26.98 0.66 4.73
C LEU A 109 26.43 0.02 6.01
N VAL A 110 26.32 -1.31 6.05
CA VAL A 110 25.91 -2.02 7.28
C VAL A 110 26.94 -1.83 8.39
N LYS A 111 28.24 -1.80 8.09
CA LYS A 111 29.29 -1.53 9.09
C LYS A 111 29.18 -0.11 9.64
N VAL A 112 29.09 0.90 8.77
CA VAL A 112 28.87 2.30 9.19
C VAL A 112 27.62 2.40 10.08
N ALA A 113 26.54 1.74 9.70
CA ALA A 113 25.33 1.72 10.50
C ALA A 113 25.50 1.00 11.85
N LYS A 114 26.37 -0.01 11.97
CA LYS A 114 26.67 -0.67 13.25
C LYS A 114 27.43 0.26 14.19
N ASP A 115 28.42 0.98 13.65
CA ASP A 115 29.31 1.84 14.43
C ASP A 115 28.58 3.06 14.98
N SER A 116 27.57 3.56 14.27
CA SER A 116 26.75 4.70 14.70
C SER A 116 25.54 4.33 15.59
N LEU A 117 25.38 3.06 15.97
CA LEU A 117 24.30 2.68 16.90
C LEU A 117 24.65 3.05 18.35
N PRO A 118 23.65 3.45 19.16
CA PRO A 118 23.86 3.58 20.59
C PRO A 118 24.16 2.21 21.22
N ALA A 119 25.04 2.19 22.24
CA ALA A 119 25.44 0.97 22.95
C ALA A 119 24.22 0.22 23.54
N ASP A 120 23.28 0.98 24.12
CA ASP A 120 22.02 0.44 24.63
C ASP A 120 20.89 0.65 23.61
N THR A 121 20.52 -0.43 22.93
CA THR A 121 19.40 -0.41 21.97
C THR A 121 18.06 -0.85 22.58
N SER A 122 18.09 -1.37 23.81
CA SER A 122 16.92 -1.73 24.60
C SER A 122 16.24 -0.46 25.11
N ALA A 123 14.91 -0.39 25.03
CA ALA A 123 14.19 0.63 25.78
C ALA A 123 14.52 0.44 27.27
N PRO A 124 14.68 1.50 28.08
CA PRO A 124 14.76 1.33 29.52
C PRO A 124 13.52 0.56 29.94
N ALA A 125 13.70 -0.50 30.74
CA ALA A 125 12.58 -1.22 31.31
C ALA A 125 11.74 -0.19 32.08
N VAL A 126 10.63 0.25 31.49
CA VAL A 126 9.66 1.08 32.20
C VAL A 126 9.19 0.19 33.33
N GLN A 127 9.63 0.46 34.56
CA GLN A 127 8.98 -0.07 35.73
C GLN A 127 7.52 0.32 35.58
N ALA A 128 6.67 -0.66 35.32
CA ALA A 128 5.25 -0.46 35.15
C ALA A 128 4.68 0.00 36.51
N ALA A 129 4.73 1.29 36.78
CA ALA A 129 3.86 1.90 37.75
C ALA A 129 2.43 1.61 37.28
N ALA A 130 1.72 0.87 38.11
CA ALA A 130 0.42 0.27 37.82
C ALA A 130 -0.56 1.29 37.20
N ALA A 131 -0.84 1.16 35.91
CA ALA A 131 -2.02 1.77 35.31
C ALA A 131 -3.24 0.93 35.66
N PRO A 132 -4.35 1.53 36.15
CA PRO A 132 -5.54 0.79 36.56
C PRO A 132 -6.13 0.07 35.34
N LYS A 133 -6.42 -1.23 35.49
CA LYS A 133 -7.03 -2.05 34.45
C LYS A 133 -8.30 -1.37 33.93
N ALA A 134 -8.25 -0.84 32.70
CA ALA A 134 -9.43 -0.35 32.01
C ALA A 134 -10.44 -1.51 31.89
N ALA A 135 -11.56 -1.38 32.59
CA ALA A 135 -12.65 -2.32 32.56
C ALA A 135 -13.10 -2.54 31.11
N LYS A 136 -13.13 -3.81 30.66
CA LYS A 136 -13.79 -4.20 29.43
C LYS A 136 -15.26 -3.74 29.51
N LYS A 137 -15.61 -2.75 28.71
CA LYS A 137 -17.01 -2.34 28.51
C LYS A 137 -17.79 -3.58 28.01
N PRO A 138 -18.83 -4.05 28.71
CA PRO A 138 -19.59 -5.20 28.25
C PRO A 138 -20.32 -4.85 26.95
N ALA A 139 -20.22 -5.75 25.97
CA ALA A 139 -20.91 -5.68 24.70
C ALA A 139 -22.41 -5.96 24.90
N THR A 140 -23.18 -4.96 25.34
CA THR A 140 -24.64 -5.02 25.42
C THR A 140 -25.27 -3.77 24.83
N ARG A 141 -25.15 -3.58 23.51
CA ARG A 141 -25.97 -2.60 22.77
C ARG A 141 -26.50 -3.11 21.44
N LYS A 142 -26.95 -4.37 21.41
CA LYS A 142 -27.71 -4.93 20.28
C LYS A 142 -29.03 -5.61 20.64
N LYS A 143 -29.47 -5.60 21.91
CA LYS A 143 -30.75 -6.22 22.33
C LYS A 143 -31.84 -5.24 22.79
N ALA A 144 -31.58 -3.92 22.83
CA ALA A 144 -32.56 -2.93 23.26
C ALA A 144 -33.40 -2.33 22.11
N VAL A 145 -32.97 -2.44 20.84
CA VAL A 145 -33.71 -1.83 19.70
C VAL A 145 -34.75 -2.81 19.10
N ALA A 146 -34.84 -4.04 19.61
CA ALA A 146 -35.80 -5.05 19.13
C ALA A 146 -37.04 -5.21 20.04
N ALA A 147 -37.09 -4.54 21.20
CA ALA A 147 -38.21 -4.65 22.15
C ALA A 147 -39.16 -3.45 22.13
N GLU A 148 -38.80 -2.35 21.46
CA GLU A 148 -39.63 -1.13 21.35
C GLU A 148 -40.28 -0.97 19.97
N ALA A 149 -40.14 -1.96 19.08
CA ALA A 149 -40.78 -2.00 17.75
C ALA A 149 -41.85 -3.10 17.63
N ALA A 150 -42.26 -3.70 18.75
CA ALA A 150 -43.32 -4.72 18.82
C ALA A 150 -44.50 -4.28 19.70
N ALA A 151 -44.57 -2.99 20.04
CA ALA A 151 -45.67 -2.37 20.77
C ALA A 151 -46.03 -1.02 20.11
N GLU A 152 -46.37 -1.09 18.83
CA GLU A 152 -47.37 -0.22 18.16
C GLU A 152 -47.92 -0.96 16.95
#